data_AF-A0A3L6EBI9-F1
#
_entry.id   AF-A0A3L6EBI9-F1
#
_cell.length_a   1.000
_cell.length_b   1.000
_cell.length_c   1.000
_cell.angle_alpha   90.00
_cell.angle_beta   90.00
_cell.angle_gamma   90.00
#
_symmetry.space_group_name_H-M   'P 1'
#
loop_
_entity.id
_entity.type
_entity.pdbx_description
1 polymer ?
#
loop_
_entity_poly.entity_id
_entity_poly.type
_entity_poly.pdbx_seq_one_letter_code
_entity_poly.pdbx_strand_id
1 'polypeptide(L)'
;MMLQVLGSFVRSRDRGDTLEKALTTTTTRTVADDDLLLQLKINYYPRCPQPELAVGVEAHTDVSALSFILHNGVPVLQVLHGTRWVTARHEPGTIIVHVGDALEILSNGRYTSVLHSGLVNREAVRISWVVFCEPPPDCVLLHPLPELVTEGHPARSRMPSG
;
A
#
# COMPACT_ATOMS: atom_id res chain seq x y z
N MET A 1 -7.99 -15.09 8.24
CA MET A 1 -7.92 -13.89 7.40
C MET A 1 -6.77 -14.08 6.44
N MET A 2 -7.03 -14.27 5.14
CA MET A 2 -5.97 -14.47 4.14
C MET A 2 -5.58 -13.11 3.54
N LEU A 3 -4.28 -12.87 3.37
CA LEU A 3 -3.71 -11.60 2.94
C LEU A 3 -3.53 -11.60 1.41
N GLN A 4 -4.17 -10.68 0.70
CA GLN A 4 -3.85 -10.41 -0.70
C GLN A 4 -2.97 -9.16 -0.76
N VAL A 5 -1.65 -9.35 -0.85
CA VAL A 5 -0.70 -8.25 -1.09
C VAL A 5 -0.69 -7.95 -2.58
N LEU A 6 -1.06 -6.72 -2.94
CA LEU A 6 -0.93 -6.23 -4.32
C LEU A 6 0.39 -5.48 -4.42
N GLY A 7 1.40 -6.16 -4.96
CA GLY A 7 2.74 -5.65 -5.23
C GLY A 7 3.48 -6.66 -6.10
N SER A 8 4.36 -6.20 -6.98
CA SER A 8 5.17 -7.08 -7.84
C SER A 8 6.14 -7.89 -6.98
N PHE A 9 5.80 -9.15 -6.70
CA PHE A 9 6.72 -10.12 -6.09
C PHE A 9 7.84 -10.45 -7.08
N VAL A 10 9.02 -9.85 -6.89
CA VAL A 10 10.26 -10.55 -7.29
C VAL A 10 10.41 -11.69 -6.29
N ARG A 11 10.20 -12.94 -6.74
CA ARG A 11 10.50 -14.14 -5.95
C ARG A 11 12.00 -14.19 -5.66
N SER A 12 12.44 -13.54 -4.59
CA SER A 12 13.71 -13.82 -3.94
C SER A 12 13.53 -15.05 -3.06
N ARG A 13 14.16 -16.15 -3.47
CA ARG A 13 14.23 -17.39 -2.71
C ARG A 13 15.37 -17.26 -1.70
N ASP A 14 15.21 -16.46 -0.66
CA ASP A 14 15.99 -16.66 0.56
C ASP A 14 15.30 -16.11 1.83
N ARG A 15 15.21 -17.01 2.81
CA ARG A 15 14.90 -16.90 4.25
C ARG A 15 14.11 -15.69 4.79
N GLY A 16 12.90 -15.99 5.26
CA GLY A 16 12.05 -15.13 6.09
C GLY A 16 12.51 -14.97 7.55
N ASP A 17 13.80 -15.05 7.85
CA ASP A 17 14.31 -15.07 9.24
C ASP A 17 14.71 -13.68 9.76
N THR A 18 14.66 -12.63 8.94
CA THR A 18 15.21 -11.31 9.28
C THR A 18 14.17 -10.31 9.79
N LEU A 19 12.91 -10.38 9.33
CA LEU A 19 11.85 -9.43 9.70
C LEU A 19 11.28 -9.71 11.11
N GLU A 20 11.09 -10.97 11.49
CA GLU A 20 10.65 -11.30 12.86
C GLU A 20 11.71 -10.92 13.92
N LYS A 21 13.01 -11.07 13.59
CA LYS A 21 14.10 -10.68 14.49
C LYS A 21 14.26 -9.17 14.64
N ALA A 22 14.00 -8.40 13.57
CA ALA A 22 14.02 -6.94 13.64
C ALA A 22 12.92 -6.38 14.54
N LEU A 23 11.75 -7.04 14.56
CA LEU A 23 10.60 -6.60 15.38
C LEU A 23 10.73 -6.95 16.88
N THR A 24 11.58 -7.91 17.26
CA THR A 24 11.62 -8.43 18.65
C THR A 24 12.79 -7.90 19.48
N THR A 25 13.81 -7.28 18.87
CA THR A 25 15.09 -7.00 19.59
C THR A 25 15.15 -5.62 20.28
N THR A 26 14.23 -4.69 19.98
CA THR A 26 14.27 -3.34 20.57
C THR A 26 13.27 -3.19 21.71
N THR A 27 13.47 -3.96 22.80
CA THR A 27 12.87 -3.62 24.09
C THR A 27 13.96 -3.05 24.98
N THR A 28 13.75 -1.82 25.44
CA THR A 28 14.58 -1.01 26.35
C THR A 28 15.59 -0.07 25.66
N ARG A 29 15.13 1.14 25.27
CA ARG A 29 15.62 2.44 25.79
C ARG A 29 15.09 3.63 24.95
N THR A 30 14.47 4.59 25.66
CA THR A 30 13.84 5.85 25.20
C THR A 30 12.61 5.65 24.32
N VAL A 31 11.42 5.71 24.94
CA VAL A 31 10.14 5.91 24.25
C VAL A 31 10.12 7.36 23.79
N ALA A 32 10.63 7.61 22.59
CA ALA A 32 10.07 8.69 21.77
C ALA A 32 8.70 8.17 21.32
N ASP A 33 7.71 9.05 21.27
CA ASP A 33 6.35 8.76 20.82
C ASP A 33 6.39 8.51 19.30
N ASP A 34 6.92 7.35 18.89
CA ASP A 34 7.14 6.93 17.50
C ASP A 34 5.91 6.17 16.95
N ASP A 35 4.71 6.58 17.36
CA ASP A 35 3.47 5.93 16.95
C ASP A 35 3.16 6.24 15.47
N LEU A 36 2.99 5.19 14.67
CA LEU A 36 2.48 5.30 13.30
C LEU A 36 1.10 5.96 13.33
N LEU A 37 0.86 6.92 12.43
CA LEU A 37 -0.45 7.52 12.29
C LEU A 37 -1.38 6.55 11.55
N LEU A 38 -2.50 6.19 12.18
CA LEU A 38 -3.55 5.39 11.55
C LEU A 38 -4.70 6.29 11.11
N GLN A 39 -4.87 6.43 9.79
CA GLN A 39 -5.99 7.18 9.22
C GLN A 39 -7.02 6.22 8.62
N LEU A 40 -8.27 6.32 9.08
CA LEU A 40 -9.40 5.57 8.53
C LEU A 40 -10.16 6.43 7.51
N LYS A 41 -10.36 5.88 6.30
CA LYS A 41 -11.22 6.46 5.27
C LYS A 41 -12.31 5.47 4.88
N ILE A 42 -13.56 5.94 4.87
CA ILE A 42 -14.70 5.17 4.38
C ILE A 42 -15.11 5.76 3.04
N ASN A 43 -14.99 4.97 1.98
CA ASN A 43 -15.37 5.38 0.63
C ASN A 43 -16.72 4.76 0.27
N TYR A 44 -17.64 5.60 -0.20
CA TYR A 44 -18.95 5.20 -0.72
C TYR A 44 -19.04 5.57 -2.20
N TYR A 45 -19.18 4.58 -3.06
CA TYR A 45 -19.34 4.76 -4.50
C TYR A 45 -20.75 4.34 -4.90
N PRO A 46 -21.63 5.30 -5.24
CA PRO A 46 -22.98 4.99 -5.69
C PRO A 46 -22.95 4.28 -7.06
N ARG A 47 -24.09 3.70 -7.44
CA ARG A 47 -24.30 3.20 -8.80
C ARG A 47 -24.15 4.35 -9.79
N CYS A 48 -23.31 4.15 -10.80
CA CYS A 48 -23.07 5.15 -11.84
C CYS A 48 -23.87 4.78 -13.10
N PRO A 49 -24.75 5.65 -13.62
CA PRO A 49 -25.47 5.39 -14.86
C PRO A 49 -24.56 5.25 -16.09
N GLN A 50 -23.42 5.94 -16.10
CA GLN A 50 -22.47 5.98 -17.23
C GLN A 50 -21.05 5.70 -16.73
N PRO A 51 -20.75 4.46 -16.30
CA PRO A 51 -19.46 4.12 -15.70
C PRO A 51 -18.28 4.28 -16.66
N GLU A 52 -18.52 4.28 -17.97
CA GLU A 52 -17.52 4.53 -19.01
C GLU A 52 -17.05 6.00 -19.08
N LEU A 53 -17.79 6.93 -18.47
CA LEU A 53 -17.48 8.37 -18.44
C LEU A 53 -17.03 8.86 -17.06
N ALA A 54 -16.94 7.98 -16.07
CA ALA A 54 -16.67 8.34 -14.69
C ALA A 54 -15.63 7.42 -14.05
N VAL A 55 -14.86 7.97 -13.13
CA VAL A 55 -13.93 7.22 -12.28
C VAL A 55 -14.35 7.39 -10.82
N GLY A 56 -14.19 6.35 -10.02
CA GLY A 56 -14.46 6.41 -8.59
C GLY A 56 -13.31 7.09 -7.85
N VAL A 57 -12.09 6.63 -8.09
CA VAL A 57 -10.86 7.32 -7.67
C VAL A 57 -9.83 7.24 -8.79
N GLU A 58 -9.23 8.38 -9.10
CA GLU A 58 -8.20 8.50 -10.14
C GLU A 58 -7.00 7.60 -9.85
N ALA A 59 -6.20 7.33 -10.88
CA ALA A 59 -4.99 6.54 -10.73
C ALA A 59 -3.98 7.27 -9.84
N HIS A 60 -3.57 6.65 -8.74
CA HIS A 60 -2.62 7.22 -7.78
C HIS A 60 -1.79 6.13 -7.08
N THR A 61 -0.71 6.55 -6.41
CA THR A 61 -0.03 5.78 -5.37
C THR A 61 -0.48 6.26 -4.00
N ASP A 62 -0.36 5.40 -2.99
CA ASP A 62 -0.62 5.82 -1.61
C ASP A 62 0.65 6.44 -1.02
N VAL A 63 0.53 7.60 -0.37
CA VAL A 63 1.67 8.21 0.35
C VAL A 63 2.01 7.44 1.64
N SER A 64 1.06 6.65 2.16
CA SER A 64 1.21 5.81 3.35
C SER A 64 2.35 4.78 3.21
N ALA A 65 2.72 4.12 4.31
CA ALA A 65 3.58 2.95 4.25
C ALA A 65 2.80 1.72 3.78
N LEU A 66 1.61 1.51 4.36
CA LEU A 66 0.71 0.42 4.02
C LEU A 66 -0.73 0.91 4.04
N SER A 67 -1.56 0.37 3.16
CA SER A 67 -3.02 0.57 3.18
C SER A 67 -3.73 -0.77 3.29
N PHE A 68 -4.64 -0.89 4.26
CA PHE A 68 -5.47 -2.08 4.48
C PHE A 68 -6.89 -1.78 4.00
N ILE A 69 -7.34 -2.49 2.96
CA ILE A 69 -8.60 -2.23 2.28
C ILE A 69 -9.55 -3.41 2.51
N LEU A 70 -10.63 -3.14 3.24
CA LEU A 70 -11.79 -4.01 3.35
C LEU A 70 -12.90 -3.46 2.45
N HIS A 71 -13.62 -4.32 1.73
CA HIS A 71 -14.72 -3.88 0.88
C HIS A 71 -15.85 -4.91 0.80
N ASN A 72 -17.03 -4.45 0.38
CA ASN A 72 -18.27 -5.25 0.32
C ASN A 72 -18.36 -6.24 -0.87
N GLY A 73 -17.22 -6.66 -1.42
CA GLY A 73 -17.16 -7.66 -2.50
C GLY A 73 -17.35 -7.14 -3.93
N VAL A 74 -17.64 -5.86 -4.13
CA VAL A 74 -17.77 -5.27 -5.48
C VAL A 74 -16.37 -5.07 -6.12
N PRO A 75 -16.03 -5.76 -7.24
CA PRO A 75 -14.67 -5.83 -7.77
C PRO A 75 -14.40 -4.70 -8.78
N VAL A 76 -14.06 -3.51 -8.27
CA VAL A 76 -13.77 -2.33 -9.11
C VAL A 76 -12.44 -1.66 -8.79
N LEU A 77 -11.73 -2.16 -7.78
CA LEU A 77 -10.35 -1.73 -7.51
C LEU A 77 -9.44 -2.32 -8.60
N GLN A 78 -8.69 -1.47 -9.28
CA GLN A 78 -7.71 -1.87 -10.28
C GLN A 78 -6.31 -1.48 -9.84
N VAL A 79 -5.34 -2.32 -10.18
CA VAL A 79 -3.91 -2.09 -9.96
C VAL A 79 -3.16 -2.23 -11.27
N LEU A 80 -2.22 -1.34 -11.53
CA LEU A 80 -1.35 -1.40 -12.71
C LEU A 80 -0.23 -2.43 -12.47
N HIS A 81 -0.21 -3.49 -13.28
CA HIS A 81 0.85 -4.49 -13.27
C HIS A 81 1.55 -4.52 -14.63
N GLY A 82 2.81 -4.07 -14.66
CA GLY A 82 3.52 -3.79 -15.91
C GLY A 82 2.82 -2.67 -16.66
N THR A 83 2.26 -2.98 -17.84
CA THR A 83 1.49 -2.02 -18.66
C THR A 83 0.00 -2.29 -18.67
N ARG A 84 -0.50 -3.18 -17.80
CA ARG A 84 -1.90 -3.64 -17.81
C ARG A 84 -2.58 -3.38 -16.48
N TRP A 85 -3.80 -2.86 -16.55
CA TRP A 85 -4.69 -2.75 -15.40
C TRP A 85 -5.28 -4.13 -15.08
N VAL A 86 -5.18 -4.53 -13.81
CA VAL A 86 -5.70 -5.79 -13.28
C VAL A 86 -6.72 -5.47 -12.19
N THR A 87 -7.91 -6.04 -12.30
CA THR A 87 -8.94 -5.85 -11.26
C THR A 87 -8.65 -6.78 -10.09
N ALA A 88 -8.59 -6.23 -8.88
CA ALA A 88 -8.37 -6.99 -7.67
C ALA A 88 -9.52 -7.96 -7.43
N ARG A 89 -9.19 -9.25 -7.33
CA ARG A 89 -10.18 -10.29 -7.05
C ARG A 89 -10.62 -10.20 -5.60
N HIS A 90 -11.94 -10.19 -5.38
CA HIS A 90 -12.49 -10.39 -4.06
C HIS A 90 -12.49 -11.86 -3.68
N GLU A 91 -12.00 -12.17 -2.48
CA GLU A 91 -12.12 -13.48 -1.86
C GLU A 91 -12.79 -13.30 -0.48
N PRO A 92 -13.83 -14.06 -0.14
CA PRO A 92 -14.47 -13.94 1.16
C PRO A 92 -13.47 -14.13 2.32
N GLY A 93 -13.52 -13.23 3.30
CA GLY A 93 -12.63 -13.30 4.48
C GLY A 93 -11.19 -12.84 4.23
N THR A 94 -10.94 -12.16 3.11
CA THR A 94 -9.64 -11.52 2.81
C THR A 94 -9.70 -10.00 2.96
N ILE A 95 -8.51 -9.44 3.16
CA ILE A 95 -8.28 -8.00 3.03
C ILE A 95 -7.22 -7.78 1.96
N ILE A 96 -7.34 -6.66 1.27
CA ILE A 96 -6.34 -6.23 0.31
C ILE A 96 -5.33 -5.36 1.06
N VAL A 97 -4.05 -5.63 0.87
CA VAL A 97 -2.97 -4.79 1.40
C VAL A 97 -2.17 -4.20 0.26
N HIS A 98 -2.04 -2.89 0.30
CA HIS A 98 -1.34 -2.10 -0.69
C HIS A 98 -0.07 -1.51 -0.07
N VAL A 99 1.03 -1.57 -0.82
CA VAL A 99 2.29 -0.92 -0.46
C VAL A 99 2.21 0.53 -0.93
N GLY A 100 2.51 1.47 -0.04
CA GLY A 100 2.62 2.88 -0.41
C GLY A 100 4.06 3.37 -0.50
N ASP A 101 4.18 4.64 -0.90
CA ASP A 101 5.42 5.30 -1.27
C ASP A 101 6.40 5.36 -0.10
N ALA A 102 5.92 5.53 1.13
CA ALA A 102 6.77 5.58 2.31
C ALA A 102 7.53 4.26 2.52
N LEU A 103 6.86 3.12 2.35
CA LEU A 103 7.50 1.81 2.51
C LEU A 103 8.43 1.50 1.33
N GLU A 104 8.10 1.95 0.12
CA GLU A 104 9.02 1.84 -1.02
C GLU A 104 10.34 2.57 -0.73
N ILE A 105 10.27 3.81 -0.23
CA ILE A 105 11.46 4.60 0.13
C ILE A 105 12.24 3.91 1.25
N LEU A 106 11.58 3.62 2.37
CA LEU A 106 12.21 2.99 3.55
C LEU A 106 12.86 1.65 3.19
N SER A 107 12.26 0.88 2.28
CA SER A 107 12.75 -0.43 1.87
C SER A 107 13.84 -0.41 0.79
N ASN A 108 14.32 0.77 0.40
CA ASN A 108 15.26 0.96 -0.72
C ASN A 108 14.74 0.36 -2.04
N GLY A 109 13.42 0.45 -2.29
CA GLY A 109 12.77 -0.09 -3.48
C GLY A 109 12.59 -1.61 -3.51
N ARG A 110 12.74 -2.31 -2.37
CA ARG A 110 12.44 -3.75 -2.29
C ARG A 110 10.94 -4.03 -2.38
N TYR A 111 10.12 -3.13 -1.85
CA TYR A 111 8.68 -3.11 -2.06
C TYR A 111 8.35 -1.96 -3.02
N THR A 112 7.38 -2.20 -3.90
CA THR A 112 6.99 -1.22 -4.93
C THR A 112 5.58 -0.75 -4.68
N SER A 113 5.44 0.56 -4.53
CA SER A 113 4.18 1.28 -4.56
C SER A 113 3.71 1.36 -6.02
N VAL A 114 2.51 0.85 -6.25
CA VAL A 114 1.96 0.68 -7.60
C VAL A 114 0.76 1.59 -7.80
N LEU A 115 0.59 2.05 -9.05
CA LEU A 115 -0.60 2.81 -9.42
C LEU A 115 -1.83 1.93 -9.23
N HIS A 116 -2.83 2.49 -8.56
CA HIS A 116 -4.13 1.87 -8.39
C HIS A 116 -5.23 2.90 -8.63
N SER A 117 -6.39 2.42 -9.07
CA SER A 117 -7.57 3.25 -9.36
C SER A 117 -8.83 2.51 -8.92
N GLY A 118 -9.92 3.24 -8.73
CA GLY A 118 -11.21 2.64 -8.43
C GLY A 118 -12.20 3.01 -9.52
N LEU A 119 -12.77 2.01 -10.17
CA LEU A 119 -13.86 2.21 -11.11
C LEU A 119 -15.20 2.37 -10.37
N VAL A 120 -16.18 2.89 -11.09
CA VAL A 120 -17.58 2.83 -10.71
C VAL A 120 -18.31 1.83 -11.61
N ASN A 121 -19.46 1.35 -11.16
CA ASN A 121 -20.27 0.40 -11.94
C ASN A 121 -21.76 0.78 -11.84
N ARG A 122 -22.59 0.25 -12.74
CA ARG A 122 -24.01 0.60 -12.83
C ARG A 122 -24.88 -0.27 -11.92
N GLU A 123 -24.40 -1.45 -11.56
CA GLU A 123 -25.17 -2.55 -10.99
C GLU A 123 -25.23 -2.49 -9.44
N ALA A 124 -24.13 -2.08 -8.81
CA ALA A 124 -23.91 -2.23 -7.37
C ALA A 124 -23.21 -1.02 -6.75
N VAL A 125 -23.65 -0.68 -5.54
CA VAL A 125 -22.95 0.27 -4.68
C VAL A 125 -21.70 -0.41 -4.12
N ARG A 126 -20.55 0.26 -4.21
CA ARG A 126 -19.33 -0.19 -3.53
C ARG A 126 -19.11 0.61 -2.27
N ILE A 127 -18.78 -0.10 -1.20
CA ILE A 127 -18.31 0.49 0.05
C ILE A 127 -16.95 -0.13 0.38
N SER A 128 -16.00 0.70 0.77
CA SER A 128 -14.70 0.23 1.28
C SER A 128 -14.27 1.02 2.51
N TRP A 129 -13.65 0.32 3.46
CA TRP A 129 -12.97 0.86 4.62
C TRP A 129 -11.47 0.71 4.39
N VAL A 130 -10.76 1.82 4.41
CA VAL A 130 -9.32 1.86 4.18
C VAL A 130 -8.64 2.39 5.42
N VAL A 131 -7.72 1.62 5.99
CA VAL A 131 -6.83 2.07 7.05
C VAL A 131 -5.46 2.33 6.44
N PHE A 132 -5.02 3.57 6.47
CA PHE A 132 -3.68 3.98 6.06
C PHE A 132 -2.77 3.99 7.28
N CYS A 133 -1.61 3.34 7.16
CA CYS A 133 -0.52 3.43 8.11
C CYS A 133 0.49 4.42 7.57
N GLU A 134 0.48 5.63 8.11
CA GLU A 134 1.32 6.73 7.65
C GLU A 134 2.51 6.95 8.61
N PRO A 135 3.66 7.39 8.09
CA PRO A 135 4.71 7.92 8.94
C PRO A 135 4.19 9.07 9.82
N PRO A 136 4.81 9.33 10.98
CA PRO A 136 4.45 10.47 11.80
C PRO A 136 4.48 11.78 10.99
N PRO A 137 3.54 12.73 11.21
CA PRO A 137 3.47 13.99 10.45
C PRO A 137 4.76 14.82 10.52
N ASP A 138 5.49 14.70 11.63
CA ASP A 138 6.75 15.41 11.89
C ASP A 138 7.96 14.72 11.24
N CYS A 139 7.75 13.59 10.56
CA CYS A 139 8.78 12.90 9.79
C CYS A 139 8.99 13.64 8.45
N VAL A 140 9.79 14.72 8.49
CA VAL A 140 9.99 15.63 7.36
C VAL A 140 10.70 14.97 6.17
N LEU A 141 11.48 13.91 6.40
CA LEU A 141 12.29 13.26 5.37
C LEU A 141 12.34 11.74 5.56
N LEU A 142 11.80 11.01 4.58
CA LEU A 142 11.97 9.56 4.49
C LEU A 142 13.22 9.23 3.69
N HIS A 143 14.02 8.32 4.23
CA HIS A 143 15.21 7.78 3.57
C HIS A 143 15.23 6.26 3.67
N PRO A 144 15.89 5.56 2.74
CA PRO A 144 16.11 4.13 2.88
C PRO A 144 16.74 3.80 4.23
N LEU A 145 16.25 2.73 4.86
CA LEU A 145 16.83 2.22 6.10
C LEU A 145 18.32 1.90 5.87
N PRO A 146 19.24 2.34 6.74
CA PRO A 146 20.68 2.17 6.54
C PRO A 146 21.10 0.72 6.28
N GLU A 147 20.42 -0.24 6.90
CA GLU A 147 20.67 -1.68 6.77
C GLU A 147 20.31 -2.22 5.38
N LEU A 148 19.52 -1.47 4.60
CA LEU A 148 19.10 -1.82 3.25
C LEU A 148 19.93 -1.12 2.17
N VAL A 149 20.90 -0.28 2.58
CA VAL A 149 21.85 0.40 1.69
C VAL A 149 23.19 -0.34 1.74
N THR A 150 23.66 -0.79 0.58
CA THR A 150 24.95 -1.49 0.44
C THR A 150 25.67 -1.00 -0.81
N GLU A 151 26.96 -1.32 -0.98
CA GLU A 151 27.69 -0.95 -2.20
C GLU A 151 27.02 -1.49 -3.48
N GLY A 152 26.45 -2.70 -3.43
CA GLY A 152 25.70 -3.32 -4.54
C GLY A 152 24.23 -2.89 -4.64
N HIS A 153 23.74 -2.11 -3.70
CA HIS A 153 22.38 -1.56 -3.68
C HIS A 153 22.39 -0.17 -3.02
N PRO A 154 22.89 0.85 -3.73
CA PRO A 154 22.95 2.21 -3.18
C PRO A 154 21.56 2.74 -2.89
N ALA A 155 21.48 3.79 -2.07
CA ALA A 155 20.22 4.45 -1.73
C ALA A 155 19.53 4.94 -3.00
N ARG A 156 18.30 4.48 -3.24
CA ARG A 156 17.46 4.97 -4.33
C ARG A 156 16.73 6.23 -3.87
N SER A 157 16.97 7.34 -4.57
CA SER A 157 16.18 8.56 -4.40
C SER A 157 14.98 8.50 -5.36
N ARG A 158 13.76 8.36 -4.82
CA ARG A 158 12.54 8.67 -5.57
C ARG A 158 12.11 10.08 -5.16
N MET A 159 12.08 11.01 -6.11
CA MET A 159 11.39 12.29 -5.90
C MET A 159 9.89 11.99 -5.80
N PRO A 160 9.13 12.61 -4.88
CA PRO A 160 7.68 12.45 -4.86
C PRO A 160 7.12 12.82 -6.24
N SER A 161 6.28 11.96 -6.81
CA SER A 161 5.52 12.32 -8.02
C SER A 161 4.59 13.46 -7.64
N GLY A 162 4.85 14.65 -8.20
CA GLY A 162 4.00 15.84 -8.06
C GLY A 162 2.71 15.76 -8.87
#